data_AF-A0A351MTM0-F1
#
_entry.id   AF-A0A351MTM0-F1
#
_cell.length_a   1.000
_cell.length_b   1.000
_cell.length_c   1.000
_cell.angle_alpha   90.00
_cell.angle_beta   90.00
_cell.angle_gamma   90.00
#
_symmetry.space_group_name_H-M   'P 1'
#
loop_
_entity.id
_entity.type
_entity.pdbx_description
1 polymer ?
#
loop_
_entity_poly.entity_id
_entity_poly.type
_entity_poly.pdbx_seq_one_letter_code
_entity_poly.pdbx_strand_id
1 'polypeptide(L)'
;WDDEEALRRFAGLCQRATLEFENIPPATLRRVAEKIPVHPSAEVLAICQNRRREKEFLKVNGIPCARFEVVSSAEELKQAVTRIGTPCVLKT
;
A
#
# COMPACT_ATOMS: atom_id res chain seq x y z
N TRP A 1 3.02 16.66 -4.39
CA TRP A 1 3.42 16.24 -3.04
C TRP A 1 4.91 16.46 -2.76
N ASP A 2 5.59 17.21 -3.63
CA ASP A 2 7.05 17.36 -3.61
C ASP A 2 7.51 18.75 -3.17
N ASP A 3 6.56 19.57 -2.71
CA ASP A 3 6.86 20.86 -2.10
C ASP A 3 7.41 20.62 -0.68
N GLU A 4 8.73 20.55 -0.58
CA GLU A 4 9.43 20.32 0.67
C GLU A 4 9.26 21.47 1.67
N GLU A 5 9.05 22.70 1.18
CA GLU A 5 8.83 23.86 2.06
C GLU A 5 7.45 23.77 2.71
N ALA A 6 6.41 23.46 1.92
CA ALA A 6 5.07 23.25 2.44
C ALA A 6 5.03 22.08 3.44
N LEU A 7 5.72 20.96 3.16
CA LEU A 7 5.78 19.82 4.10
C LEU A 7 6.49 20.19 5.41
N ARG A 8 7.58 20.96 5.34
CA ARG A 8 8.31 21.44 6.51
C ARG A 8 7.45 22.38 7.35
N ARG A 9 6.76 23.32 6.71
CA ARG A 9 5.83 24.24 7.37
C ARG A 9 4.71 23.46 8.05
N PHE A 10 4.08 22.52 7.33
CA PHE A 10 3.04 21.67 7.88
C PHE A 10 3.52 20.89 9.12
N ALA A 11 4.68 20.23 9.04
CA ALA A 11 5.23 19.48 10.15
C ALA A 11 5.59 20.38 11.36
N GLY A 12 5.95 21.63 11.14
CA GLY A 12 6.21 22.62 12.20
C GLY A 12 4.95 23.14 12.90
N LEU A 13 3.77 22.99 12.30
CA LEU A 13 2.48 23.45 12.84
C LEU A 13 1.74 22.35 13.63
N CYS A 14 2.22 21.11 13.57
CA CYS A 14 1.55 19.96 14.14
C CYS A 14 2.45 19.20 15.12
N GLN A 15 1.85 18.45 16.02
CA GLN A 15 2.57 17.54 16.94
C GLN A 15 2.54 16.09 16.44
N ARG A 16 1.51 15.74 15.65
CA ARG A 16 1.28 14.43 15.02
C ARG A 16 0.53 14.65 13.71
N ALA A 17 0.70 13.75 12.75
CA ALA A 17 -0.06 13.77 11.51
C ALA A 17 -0.77 12.44 11.25
N THR A 18 -1.84 12.52 10.47
CA THR A 18 -2.61 11.37 9.97
C THR A 18 -3.04 11.63 8.53
N LEU A 19 -3.67 10.64 7.89
CA LEU A 19 -4.15 10.72 6.52
C LEU A 19 -5.64 10.38 6.45
N GLU A 20 -6.36 11.13 5.62
CA GLU A 20 -7.78 10.89 5.30
C GLU A 20 -7.98 10.00 4.06
N PHE A 21 -7.00 9.95 3.15
CA PHE A 21 -7.06 9.17 1.91
C PHE A 21 -5.73 8.46 1.64
N GLU A 22 -5.80 7.30 0.99
CA GLU A 22 -4.61 6.51 0.67
C GLU A 22 -3.82 7.02 -0.53
N ASN A 23 -4.32 7.94 -1.36
CA ASN A 23 -3.68 8.36 -2.61
C ASN A 23 -2.58 9.43 -2.44
N ILE A 24 -1.72 9.24 -1.44
CA ILE A 24 -0.55 10.07 -1.15
C ILE A 24 0.73 9.21 -1.33
N PRO A 25 1.82 9.76 -1.91
CA PRO A 25 3.07 9.01 -2.00
C PRO A 25 3.63 8.65 -0.61
N PRO A 26 4.02 7.39 -0.37
CA PRO A 26 4.66 6.99 0.89
C PRO A 26 5.91 7.82 1.23
N ALA A 27 6.65 8.27 0.21
CA ALA A 27 7.81 9.14 0.39
C ALA A 27 7.45 10.48 1.07
N THR A 28 6.27 11.04 0.78
CA THR A 28 5.77 12.26 1.42
C THR A 28 5.55 12.04 2.91
N LEU A 29 4.94 10.91 3.30
CA LEU A 29 4.75 10.56 4.71
C LEU A 29 6.09 10.34 5.43
N ARG A 30 7.08 9.73 4.76
CA ARG A 30 8.43 9.57 5.32
C ARG A 30 9.07 10.92 5.64
N ARG A 31 8.98 11.90 4.73
CA ARG A 31 9.49 13.26 4.96
C ARG A 31 8.84 13.95 6.16
N VAL A 32 7.51 13.82 6.32
CA VAL A 32 6.82 14.37 7.51
C VAL A 32 7.22 13.62 8.78
N ALA A 33 7.39 12.30 8.69
CA ALA A 33 7.78 11.43 9.80
C ALA A 33 9.19 11.71 10.34
N GLU A 34 10.07 12.39 9.58
CA GLU A 34 11.36 12.88 10.06
C GLU A 34 11.23 13.98 11.13
N LYS A 35 10.06 14.63 11.23
CA LYS A 35 9.82 15.76 12.15
C LYS A 35 8.81 15.43 13.23
N ILE A 36 7.71 14.78 12.87
CA ILE A 36 6.61 14.46 13.79
C ILE A 36 6.08 13.04 13.55
N PRO A 37 5.55 12.35 14.57
CA PRO A 37 4.93 11.04 14.38
C PRO A 37 3.77 11.08 13.37
N VAL A 38 3.75 10.09 12.47
CA VAL A 38 2.69 9.94 11.46
C VAL A 38 2.02 8.58 11.62
N HIS A 39 0.69 8.58 11.72
CA HIS A 39 -0.10 7.36 11.90
C HIS A 39 -1.30 7.30 10.94
N PRO A 40 -1.50 6.18 10.21
CA PRO A 40 -0.60 5.04 10.10
C PRO A 40 0.74 5.42 9.45
N SER A 41 1.76 4.56 9.60
CA SER A 41 3.10 4.85 9.08
C SER A 41 3.13 4.81 7.55
N ALA A 42 4.16 5.44 6.96
CA ALA A 42 4.40 5.38 5.52
C ALA A 42 4.51 3.94 4.98
N GLU A 43 5.00 3.01 5.79
CA GLU A 43 5.16 1.61 5.40
C GLU A 43 3.81 0.89 5.32
N VAL A 44 2.90 1.15 6.27
CA VAL A 44 1.52 0.65 6.20
C VAL A 44 0.87 1.11 4.89
N LEU A 45 1.03 2.39 4.54
CA LEU A 45 0.49 2.90 3.28
C LEU A 45 1.13 2.22 2.07
N ALA A 46 2.45 2.05 2.06
CA ALA A 46 3.18 1.41 0.96
C ALA A 46 2.78 -0.06 0.74
N ILE A 47 2.40 -0.78 1.81
CA ILE A 47 1.85 -2.13 1.75
C ILE A 47 0.43 -2.10 1.20
N CYS A 48 -0.45 -1.29 1.79
CA CYS A 48 -1.87 -1.25 1.44
C CYS A 48 -2.15 -0.70 0.02
N GLN A 49 -1.30 0.19 -0.50
CA GLN A 49 -1.42 0.70 -1.87
C GLN A 49 -1.11 -0.35 -2.96
N ASN A 50 -0.48 -1.46 -2.60
CA ASN A 50 -0.10 -2.50 -3.55
C ASN A 50 -0.76 -3.82 -3.18
N ARG A 51 -1.73 -4.25 -3.99
CA ARG A 51 -2.53 -5.45 -3.73
C ARG A 51 -1.70 -6.72 -3.56
N ARG A 52 -0.58 -6.85 -4.28
CA ARG A 52 0.36 -7.96 -4.09
C ARG A 52 0.99 -7.89 -2.69
N ARG A 53 1.59 -6.76 -2.32
CA ARG A 53 2.22 -6.58 -1.00
C ARG A 53 1.23 -6.77 0.15
N GLU A 54 0.03 -6.21 0.02
CA GLU A 54 -1.06 -6.39 0.97
C GLU A 54 -1.38 -7.88 1.16
N LYS A 55 -1.60 -8.61 0.06
CA LYS A 55 -1.93 -10.05 0.12
C LYS A 55 -0.79 -10.92 0.63
N GLU A 56 0.45 -10.60 0.25
CA GLU A 56 1.65 -11.26 0.77
C GLU A 56 1.80 -11.00 2.28
N PHE A 57 1.58 -9.77 2.75
CA PHE A 57 1.59 -9.41 4.17
C PHE A 57 0.56 -10.22 4.96
N LEU A 58 -0.69 -10.30 4.49
CA LEU A 58 -1.73 -11.11 5.14
C LEU A 58 -1.32 -12.59 5.22
N LYS A 59 -0.81 -13.15 4.11
CA LYS A 59 -0.39 -14.56 4.02
C LYS A 59 0.75 -14.89 5.00
N VAL A 60 1.80 -14.06 5.04
CA VAL A 60 2.97 -14.29 5.91
C VAL A 60 2.60 -14.19 7.39
N ASN A 61 1.60 -13.37 7.74
CA ASN A 61 1.12 -13.22 9.11
C ASN A 61 -0.01 -14.21 9.47
N GLY A 62 -0.33 -15.18 8.60
CA GLY A 62 -1.38 -16.17 8.86
C GLY A 62 -2.79 -15.58 8.93
N ILE A 63 -3.01 -14.39 8.40
CA ILE A 63 -4.32 -13.75 8.37
C ILE A 63 -5.10 -14.31 7.18
N PRO A 64 -6.31 -14.88 7.39
CA PRO A 64 -7.10 -15.45 6.32
C PRO A 64 -7.41 -14.42 5.21
N CYS A 65 -7.17 -14.80 3.96
CA CYS A 65 -7.58 -13.99 2.82
C CYS A 65 -7.92 -14.90 1.62
N ALA A 66 -8.68 -14.36 0.65
CA ALA A 66 -9.00 -15.09 -0.57
C ALA A 66 -7.73 -15.56 -1.29
N ARG A 67 -7.73 -16.81 -1.77
CA ARG A 67 -6.67 -17.39 -2.59
C ARG A 67 -6.40 -16.47 -3.80
N PHE A 68 -5.12 -16.21 -4.07
CA PHE A 68 -4.70 -15.31 -5.13
C PHE A 68 -3.45 -15.83 -5.83
N GLU A 69 -3.22 -15.33 -7.04
CA GLU A 69 -2.02 -15.55 -7.85
C GLU A 69 -1.58 -14.18 -8.39
N VAL A 70 -0.28 -13.92 -8.46
CA VAL A 70 0.27 -12.73 -9.10
C VAL A 70 0.52 -13.06 -10.56
N VAL A 71 0.06 -12.20 -11.47
CA VAL A 71 0.22 -12.39 -12.91
C VAL A 71 0.74 -11.10 -13.54
N SER A 72 1.67 -11.22 -14.47
CA SER A 72 2.34 -10.12 -15.16
C SER A 72 2.26 -10.21 -16.68
N SER A 73 1.62 -11.27 -17.19
CA SER A 73 1.43 -11.53 -18.61
C SER A 73 0.11 -12.25 -18.88
N ALA A 74 -0.34 -12.20 -20.14
CA ALA A 74 -1.53 -12.93 -20.57
C ALA A 74 -1.38 -14.46 -20.42
N GLU A 75 -0.15 -14.96 -20.53
CA GLU A 75 0.13 -16.39 -20.37
C GLU A 75 0.07 -16.82 -18.90
N GLU A 76 0.67 -16.05 -18.00
CA GLU A 76 0.52 -16.25 -16.55
C GLU A 76 -0.95 -16.18 -16.11
N LEU A 77 -1.73 -15.27 -16.70
CA LEU A 77 -3.16 -15.16 -16.41
C LEU A 77 -3.90 -16.46 -16.74
N LYS A 78 -3.68 -17.05 -17.92
CA LYS A 78 -4.31 -18.33 -18.28
C LYS A 78 -3.97 -19.43 -17.28
N GLN A 79 -2.71 -19.54 -16.89
CA GLN A 79 -2.25 -20.54 -15.92
C GLN A 79 -2.85 -20.32 -14.53
N ALA A 80 -2.93 -19.05 -14.08
CA ALA A 80 -3.51 -18.69 -12.80
C ALA A 80 -5.01 -19.00 -12.74
N VAL A 81 -5.76 -18.77 -13.83
CA VAL A 81 -7.18 -19.14 -13.92
C VAL A 81 -7.35 -20.66 -13.76
N THR A 82 -6.51 -21.47 -14.41
CA THR A 82 -6.53 -22.93 -14.23
C THR A 82 -6.23 -23.35 -12.79
N ARG A 83 -5.31 -22.66 -12.08
CA ARG A 83 -4.97 -22.97 -10.68
C ARG A 83 -6.04 -22.53 -9.69
N ILE A 84 -6.62 -21.34 -9.86
CA ILE A 84 -7.62 -20.75 -8.95
C ILE A 84 -9.01 -21.37 -9.17
N GLY A 85 -9.38 -21.64 -10.42
CA GLY A 85 -10.73 -22.04 -10.82
C GLY A 85 -11.65 -20.84 -11.08
N THR A 86 -12.83 -21.10 -11.66
CA THR A 86 -13.86 -20.09 -11.94
C THR A 86 -15.10 -20.27 -11.06
N PRO A 87 -15.80 -19.18 -10.69
CA PRO A 87 -15.54 -17.79 -11.08
C PRO A 87 -14.35 -17.15 -10.33
N CYS A 88 -13.59 -16.30 -11.02
CA CYS A 88 -12.47 -15.54 -10.46
C CYS A 88 -12.49 -14.07 -10.90
N VAL A 89 -11.78 -13.20 -10.17
CA VAL A 89 -11.72 -11.75 -10.43
C VAL A 89 -10.26 -11.33 -10.63
N LEU A 90 -9.98 -10.66 -11.76
CA LEU A 90 -8.71 -10.00 -12.01
C LEU A 90 -8.76 -8.57 -11.45
N LYS A 91 -7.70 -8.14 -10.75
CA LYS A 91 -7.55 -6.80 -10.22
C LYS A 91 -6.15 -6.27 -10.55
N THR A 92 -6.07 -4.99 -10.87
CA THR A 92 -4.80 -4.25 -10.96
C THR A 92 -4.27 -3.90 -9.57
#